data_AF-A0A958PG36-F1
#
_entry.id   AF-A0A958PG36-F1
#
_cell.length_a   1.000
_cell.length_b   1.000
_cell.length_c   1.000
_cell.angle_alpha   90.00
_cell.angle_beta   90.00
_cell.angle_gamma   90.00
#
_symmetry.space_group_name_H-M   'P 1'
#
loop_
_entity.id
_entity.type
_entity.pdbx_description
1 polymer ?
#
loop_
_entity_poly.entity_id
_entity_poly.type
_entity_poly.pdbx_seq_one_letter_code
_entity_poly.pdbx_strand_id
1 'polypeptide(L)'
;MQLVILVAFLGFITGCSFEEGPALPESSALKAYLDPKPEPNHYEVKLRWAIPETGPSWVVHRQEDDKSPVLLSTLAASANEYTDSNIVPGKKHKYQLGALTEGNYEDVAATSIMVPKDMEVKDRLVISRIEGVGRLFLSKTAHLVSEGKDAAISVDEIISENGVVESFSEGAQAPLGEAGRNGGLITIKARRGRGNLIVHARGENGGMGIPGANGVNGKKGQEGRYALGTHNSVDVVCGCGQRARELREAMKQGNIFAMFQFNAERARHRCISQPTDGSQGEAGTAGAPGSHGGKGGNSAKAFVEIEDPSQIQVDVFVIPGKGGTGGPGGIGGRGGPGGNPGSTSLDYYSNCREPQAGPPGQNAANGKPGLPGIDGTHEPFCLRLGNIKSPDCNKF
;
A
#
# COMPACT_ATOMS: atom_id res chain seq x y z
N MET A 1 -6.42 26.51 8.70
CA MET A 1 -6.20 27.97 8.53
C MET A 1 -4.92 28.11 7.70
N GLN A 2 -5.09 28.23 6.39
CA GLN A 2 -4.04 27.96 5.40
C GLN A 2 -3.48 29.31 4.93
N LEU A 3 -2.24 29.61 5.33
CA LEU A 3 -1.55 30.84 4.99
C LEU A 3 -0.91 30.67 3.61
N VAL A 4 -1.59 31.16 2.58
CA VAL A 4 -1.07 31.22 1.21
C VAL A 4 -0.26 32.51 1.10
N ILE A 5 1.07 32.42 1.11
CA ILE A 5 1.96 33.55 0.84
C ILE A 5 2.28 33.55 -0.65
N LEU A 6 1.69 34.50 -1.37
CA LEU A 6 1.92 34.76 -2.79
C LEU A 6 3.01 35.84 -2.89
N VAL A 7 4.25 35.44 -3.18
CA VAL A 7 5.36 36.38 -3.41
C VAL A 7 5.52 36.59 -4.91
N ALA A 8 5.16 37.77 -5.39
CA ALA A 8 5.44 38.22 -6.74
C ALA A 8 6.89 38.74 -6.82
N PHE A 9 7.74 38.09 -7.59
CA PHE A 9 9.11 38.53 -7.87
C PHE A 9 9.19 39.20 -9.26
N LEU A 10 9.43 40.52 -9.23
CA LEU A 10 9.99 41.29 -10.34
C LEU A 10 11.50 41.33 -10.11
N GLY A 11 12.29 40.72 -10.99
CA GLY A 11 13.74 40.64 -10.85
C GLY A 11 14.47 40.39 -12.16
N PHE A 12 15.19 41.43 -12.58
CA PHE A 12 16.23 41.54 -13.62
C PHE A 12 16.88 40.23 -14.13
N ILE A 13 16.87 40.07 -15.45
CA ILE A 13 17.66 39.07 -16.19
C ILE A 13 19.07 39.64 -16.37
N THR A 14 20.01 39.27 -15.50
CA THR A 14 21.44 39.33 -15.83
C THR A 14 21.90 37.93 -16.22
N GLY A 15 22.37 37.80 -17.47
CA GLY A 15 22.75 36.53 -18.08
C GLY A 15 23.80 35.78 -17.28
N CYS A 16 23.48 34.53 -16.92
CA CYS A 16 24.43 33.59 -16.36
C CYS A 16 25.30 33.03 -17.50
N SER A 17 26.60 33.29 -17.40
CA SER A 17 27.60 32.65 -18.26
C SER A 17 27.78 31.19 -17.86
N PHE A 18 27.94 30.37 -18.88
CA PHE A 18 28.14 28.93 -18.88
C PHE A 18 29.49 28.60 -18.20
N GLU A 19 29.50 27.94 -17.03
CA GLU A 19 30.73 27.29 -16.54
C GLU A 19 30.86 25.92 -17.23
N GLU A 20 31.68 25.90 -18.27
CA GLU A 20 32.16 24.70 -18.92
C GLU A 20 32.90 23.82 -17.90
N GLY A 21 32.77 22.49 -18.04
CA GLY A 21 33.53 21.52 -17.26
C GLY A 21 35.05 21.73 -17.38
N PRO A 22 35.87 20.95 -16.63
CA PRO A 22 37.31 21.18 -16.52
C PRO A 22 37.92 21.40 -17.91
N ALA A 23 38.48 22.59 -18.11
CA ALA A 23 39.09 22.99 -19.36
C ALA A 23 40.09 21.91 -19.77
N LEU A 24 39.73 21.13 -20.80
CA LEU A 24 40.70 20.40 -21.59
C LEU A 24 41.76 21.43 -22.02
N PRO A 25 43.06 21.04 -22.05
CA PRO A 25 44.15 21.97 -22.27
C PRO A 25 43.81 22.96 -23.39
N GLU A 26 43.96 24.26 -23.11
CA GLU A 26 43.62 25.38 -24.00
C GLU A 26 44.29 25.29 -25.39
N SER A 27 45.17 24.31 -25.61
CA SER A 27 45.87 24.04 -26.85
C SER A 27 45.14 23.12 -27.85
N SER A 28 43.97 22.57 -27.53
CA SER A 28 43.22 21.77 -28.53
C SER A 28 42.52 22.67 -29.55
N ALA A 29 43.00 22.67 -30.79
CA ALA A 29 42.45 23.44 -31.90
C ALA A 29 41.00 23.06 -32.28
N LEU A 30 40.52 21.87 -31.87
CA LEU A 30 39.17 21.36 -32.10
C LEU A 30 38.47 21.04 -30.77
N LYS A 31 37.32 21.65 -30.53
CA LYS A 31 36.46 21.42 -29.36
C LYS A 31 35.13 20.81 -29.80
N ALA A 32 34.59 19.91 -28.97
CA ALA A 32 33.28 19.31 -29.15
C ALA A 32 32.36 19.71 -27.99
N TYR A 33 31.16 20.14 -28.32
CA TYR A 33 30.12 20.54 -27.39
C TYR A 33 28.88 19.69 -27.60
N LEU A 34 28.29 19.21 -26.51
CA LEU A 34 27.03 18.48 -26.58
C LEU A 34 25.87 19.47 -26.54
N ASP A 35 24.99 19.41 -27.54
CA ASP A 35 23.76 20.21 -27.61
C ASP A 35 22.54 19.28 -27.41
N PRO A 36 22.02 19.15 -26.17
CA PRO A 36 20.87 18.30 -25.88
C PRO A 36 19.59 18.84 -26.51
N LYS A 37 18.85 17.97 -27.22
CA LYS A 37 17.55 18.31 -27.83
C LYS A 37 16.39 17.97 -26.89
N PRO A 38 15.19 18.55 -27.07
CA PRO A 38 14.07 18.32 -26.17
C PRO A 38 13.68 16.84 -26.03
N GLU A 39 13.88 16.02 -27.05
CA GLU A 39 13.52 14.60 -27.03
C GLU A 39 14.54 13.74 -26.25
N PRO A 40 14.08 12.68 -25.57
CA PRO A 40 14.97 11.72 -24.91
C PRO A 40 15.93 11.09 -25.92
N ASN A 41 17.17 10.88 -25.51
CA ASN A 41 18.21 10.25 -26.32
C ASN A 41 18.50 10.98 -27.65
N HIS A 42 18.12 12.26 -27.76
CA HIS A 42 18.41 13.09 -28.91
C HIS A 42 19.41 14.19 -28.55
N TYR A 43 20.58 14.13 -29.19
CA TYR A 43 21.68 15.06 -29.01
C TYR A 43 22.28 15.44 -30.35
N GLU A 44 22.84 16.65 -30.41
CA GLU A 44 23.78 17.03 -31.47
C GLU A 44 25.16 17.28 -30.87
N VAL A 45 26.20 17.03 -31.65
CA VAL A 45 27.56 17.43 -31.29
C VAL A 45 27.97 18.61 -32.18
N LYS A 46 28.19 19.76 -31.53
CA LYS A 46 28.72 20.97 -32.17
C LYS A 46 30.24 20.96 -32.06
N LEU A 47 30.89 20.85 -33.19
CA LEU A 47 32.34 20.97 -33.33
C LEU A 47 32.69 22.42 -33.64
N ARG A 48 33.71 22.95 -32.96
CA ARG A 48 34.27 24.26 -33.25
C ARG A 48 35.78 24.18 -33.28
N TRP A 49 36.39 24.86 -34.23
CA TRP A 49 37.84 24.94 -34.33
C TRP A 49 38.33 26.35 -34.64
N ALA A 50 39.54 26.64 -34.18
CA ALA A 50 40.22 27.89 -34.42
C ALA A 50 41.66 27.58 -34.87
N ILE A 51 41.80 27.27 -36.16
CA ILE A 51 43.10 26.97 -36.77
C ILE A 51 43.49 28.20 -37.61
N PRO A 52 44.64 28.83 -37.32
CA PRO A 52 45.03 30.10 -37.93
C PRO A 52 45.44 29.99 -39.41
N GLU A 53 45.79 28.78 -39.87
CA GLU A 53 46.15 28.55 -41.27
C GLU A 53 44.90 28.26 -42.12
N THR A 54 44.81 28.93 -43.27
CA THR A 54 43.76 28.71 -44.25
C THR A 54 44.00 27.37 -44.94
N GLY A 55 43.46 26.30 -44.36
CA GLY A 55 43.29 25.04 -45.07
C GLY A 55 42.35 25.27 -46.27
N PRO A 56 42.63 24.73 -47.47
CA PRO A 56 41.79 24.96 -48.66
C PRO A 56 40.40 24.30 -48.56
N SER A 57 40.24 23.26 -47.75
CA SER A 57 38.95 22.73 -47.30
C SER A 57 39.13 21.87 -46.04
N TRP A 58 38.08 21.76 -45.23
CA TRP A 58 38.08 20.95 -44.01
C TRP A 58 37.33 19.65 -44.22
N VAL A 59 37.82 18.57 -43.63
CA VAL A 59 37.19 17.25 -43.69
C VAL A 59 36.96 16.77 -42.27
N VAL A 60 35.72 16.39 -41.96
CA VAL A 60 35.33 15.93 -40.63
C VAL A 60 35.04 14.45 -40.66
N HIS A 61 35.78 13.69 -39.85
CA HIS A 61 35.53 12.27 -39.60
C HIS A 61 35.02 12.04 -38.18
N ARG A 62 34.16 11.04 -38.02
CA ARG A 62 33.75 10.51 -36.72
C ARG A 62 34.06 9.03 -36.61
N GLN A 63 34.54 8.65 -35.45
CA GLN A 63 34.75 7.27 -35.06
C GLN A 63 33.97 6.99 -33.77
N GLU A 64 33.09 5.99 -33.83
CA GLU A 64 32.48 5.37 -32.65
C GLU A 64 33.43 4.29 -32.10
N ASP A 65 33.33 4.00 -30.79
CA ASP A 65 34.12 2.94 -30.16
C ASP A 65 34.15 1.65 -31.00
N ASP A 66 35.36 1.13 -31.24
CA ASP A 66 35.65 -0.10 -31.99
C ASP A 66 35.21 -0.14 -33.46
N LYS A 67 34.78 1.01 -34.03
CA LYS A 67 34.44 1.12 -35.46
C LYS A 67 35.51 1.88 -36.24
N SER A 68 35.51 1.70 -37.57
CA SER A 68 36.32 2.52 -38.46
C SER A 68 35.78 3.97 -38.53
N PRO A 69 36.65 4.98 -38.71
CA PRO A 69 36.21 6.35 -38.95
C PRO A 69 35.31 6.45 -40.19
N VAL A 70 34.28 7.27 -40.09
CA VAL A 70 33.32 7.58 -41.16
C VAL A 70 33.44 9.06 -41.52
N LEU A 71 33.49 9.35 -42.82
CA LEU A 71 33.44 10.73 -43.32
C LEU A 71 32.04 11.30 -43.09
N LEU A 72 31.96 12.41 -42.35
CA LEU A 72 30.71 13.10 -42.10
C LEU A 72 30.45 14.22 -43.11
N SER A 73 31.47 15.04 -43.39
CA SER A 73 31.33 16.19 -44.29
C SER A 73 32.68 16.72 -44.78
N THR A 74 32.63 17.41 -45.92
CA THR A 74 33.69 18.28 -46.44
C THR A 74 33.17 19.70 -46.46
N LEU A 75 33.90 20.63 -45.85
CA LEU A 75 33.49 22.00 -45.59
C LEU A 75 34.46 22.99 -46.24
N ALA A 76 33.98 24.19 -46.55
CA ALA A 76 34.82 25.25 -47.11
C ALA A 76 35.92 25.69 -46.13
N ALA A 77 37.03 26.22 -46.65
CA ALA A 77 38.14 26.79 -45.88
C ALA A 77 37.72 27.74 -44.75
N SER A 78 36.68 28.55 -45.02
CA SER A 78 36.15 29.55 -44.07
C SER A 78 35.28 28.96 -42.96
N ALA A 79 34.93 27.67 -43.03
CA ALA A 79 34.16 27.02 -41.98
C ALA A 79 35.03 26.83 -40.74
N ASN A 80 34.46 27.16 -39.58
CA ASN A 80 35.07 26.99 -38.27
C ASN A 80 34.17 26.20 -37.32
N GLU A 81 33.04 25.70 -37.82
CA GLU A 81 32.11 24.88 -37.06
C GLU A 81 31.39 23.84 -37.93
N TYR A 82 30.95 22.76 -37.28
CA TYR A 82 30.15 21.70 -37.87
C TYR A 82 29.21 21.12 -36.81
N THR A 83 28.01 20.70 -37.21
CA THR A 83 27.06 20.04 -36.32
C THR A 83 26.78 18.63 -36.82
N ASP A 84 27.05 17.64 -35.97
CA ASP A 84 26.69 16.26 -36.20
C ASP A 84 25.40 15.93 -35.43
N SER A 85 24.32 15.67 -36.17
CA SER A 85 23.01 15.30 -35.60
C SER A 85 22.76 13.78 -35.58
N ASN A 86 23.65 12.96 -36.15
CA ASN A 86 23.47 11.51 -36.26
C ASN A 86 24.22 10.77 -35.15
N ILE A 87 23.99 11.18 -33.91
CA ILE A 87 24.74 10.73 -32.74
C ILE A 87 24.06 9.55 -32.06
N VAL A 88 24.84 8.57 -31.62
CA VAL A 88 24.35 7.44 -30.82
C VAL A 88 24.58 7.73 -29.33
N PRO A 89 23.52 7.81 -28.50
CA PRO A 89 23.65 7.99 -27.05
C PRO A 89 24.30 6.81 -26.35
N GLY A 90 24.95 7.07 -25.22
CA GLY A 90 25.69 6.08 -24.44
C GLY A 90 27.00 5.61 -25.09
N LYS A 91 27.48 6.29 -26.14
CA LYS A 91 28.74 5.97 -26.84
C LYS A 91 29.72 7.13 -26.83
N LYS A 92 31.01 6.80 -26.72
CA LYS A 92 32.06 7.79 -26.92
C LYS A 92 32.26 7.98 -28.42
N HIS A 93 32.30 9.24 -28.84
CA HIS A 93 32.53 9.63 -30.22
C HIS A 93 33.85 10.38 -30.29
N LYS A 94 34.76 9.91 -31.15
CA LYS A 94 36.00 10.59 -31.47
C LYS A 94 35.83 11.32 -32.80
N TYR A 95 36.15 12.60 -32.82
CA TYR A 95 36.13 13.43 -34.02
C TYR A 95 37.54 13.73 -34.46
N GLN A 96 37.78 13.68 -35.76
CA GLN A 96 39.02 14.08 -36.40
C GLN A 96 38.71 15.13 -37.44
N LEU A 97 39.45 16.22 -37.40
CA LEU A 97 39.42 17.30 -38.37
C LEU A 97 40.70 17.22 -39.20
N GLY A 98 40.55 17.05 -40.51
CA GLY A 98 41.67 17.06 -41.45
C GLY A 98 41.58 18.24 -42.42
N ALA A 99 42.73 18.68 -42.92
CA ALA A 99 42.85 19.63 -44.02
C ALA A 99 43.02 18.87 -45.35
N LEU A 100 42.32 19.31 -46.40
CA LEU A 100 42.41 18.72 -47.74
C LEU A 100 42.92 19.74 -48.75
N THR A 101 44.17 19.59 -49.19
CA THR A 101 44.91 20.50 -50.09
C THR A 101 45.34 19.77 -51.36
N GLU A 102 44.82 20.17 -52.52
CA GLU A 102 45.22 19.63 -53.83
C GLU A 102 45.19 18.09 -53.90
N GLY A 103 44.26 17.45 -53.17
CA GLY A 103 44.12 16.00 -53.09
C GLY A 103 44.90 15.33 -51.95
N ASN A 104 45.71 16.07 -51.20
CA ASN A 104 46.40 15.58 -50.00
C ASN A 104 45.56 15.83 -48.74
N TYR A 105 45.34 14.78 -47.97
CA TYR A 105 44.63 14.83 -46.69
C TYR A 105 45.63 14.76 -45.53
N GLU A 106 45.48 15.63 -44.55
CA GLU A 106 46.29 15.65 -43.32
C GLU A 106 45.40 15.81 -42.09
N ASP A 107 45.56 14.94 -41.08
CA ASP A 107 44.87 15.08 -39.79
C ASP A 107 45.44 16.28 -39.02
N VAL A 108 44.61 17.28 -38.70
CA VAL A 108 45.04 18.51 -38.04
C VAL A 108 44.71 18.52 -36.55
N ALA A 109 43.52 18.04 -36.18
CA ALA A 109 43.07 18.04 -34.80
C ALA A 109 42.13 16.88 -34.51
N ALA A 110 42.06 16.46 -33.25
CA ALA A 110 41.12 15.45 -32.81
C ALA A 110 40.56 15.78 -31.42
N THR A 111 39.33 15.36 -31.18
CA THR A 111 38.67 15.49 -29.87
C THR A 111 37.79 14.28 -29.61
N SER A 112 37.33 14.10 -28.38
CA SER A 112 36.40 13.03 -28.03
C SER A 112 35.37 13.52 -27.03
N ILE A 113 34.14 13.05 -27.19
CA ILE A 113 33.04 13.40 -26.31
C ILE A 113 32.23 12.16 -25.94
N MET A 114 31.81 12.09 -24.67
CA MET A 114 30.91 11.06 -24.17
C MET A 114 29.49 11.58 -24.30
N VAL A 115 28.66 10.94 -25.12
CA VAL A 115 27.24 11.26 -25.23
C VAL A 115 26.50 10.40 -24.20
N PRO A 116 25.92 10.97 -23.15
CA PRO A 116 25.24 10.19 -22.13
C PRO A 116 23.98 9.54 -22.69
N LYS A 117 23.50 8.49 -22.02
CA LYS A 117 22.21 7.87 -22.32
C LYS A 117 21.14 8.47 -21.42
N ASP A 118 20.00 8.79 -22.00
CA ASP A 118 18.83 9.25 -21.25
C ASP A 118 17.96 8.09 -20.81
N MET A 119 17.19 8.35 -19.75
CA MET A 119 16.14 7.48 -19.27
C MET A 119 14.80 8.19 -19.37
N GLU A 120 13.83 7.53 -19.99
CA GLU A 120 12.46 8.03 -20.08
C GLU A 120 11.55 7.08 -19.31
N VAL A 121 10.72 7.65 -18.43
CA VAL A 121 9.73 6.91 -17.65
C VAL A 121 8.36 7.45 -17.99
N LYS A 122 7.52 6.57 -18.56
CA LYS A 122 6.15 6.89 -18.98
C LYS A 122 5.10 6.44 -17.98
N ASP A 123 5.38 5.37 -17.24
CA ASP A 123 4.43 4.73 -16.34
C ASP A 123 5.09 4.49 -14.97
N ARG A 124 4.59 3.48 -14.25
CA ARG A 124 5.16 3.03 -12.99
C ARG A 124 6.47 2.28 -13.19
N LEU A 125 7.49 2.67 -12.44
CA LEU A 125 8.76 1.96 -12.32
C LEU A 125 9.15 1.83 -10.84
N VAL A 126 9.36 0.60 -10.38
CA VAL A 126 9.90 0.36 -9.03
C VAL A 126 11.41 0.60 -9.05
N ILE A 127 11.90 1.46 -8.16
CA ILE A 127 13.30 1.89 -8.15
C ILE A 127 13.97 1.66 -6.80
N SER A 128 15.27 1.37 -6.86
CA SER A 128 16.18 1.51 -5.73
C SER A 128 17.32 2.48 -6.06
N ARG A 129 17.71 2.56 -7.33
CA ARG A 129 18.82 3.41 -7.77
C ARG A 129 18.70 3.77 -9.25
N ILE A 130 18.95 5.03 -9.58
CA ILE A 130 19.15 5.55 -10.94
C ILE A 130 20.44 6.35 -10.92
N GLU A 131 21.48 5.85 -11.58
CA GLU A 131 22.81 6.47 -11.69
C GLU A 131 23.33 6.26 -13.12
N GLY A 132 24.30 7.08 -13.54
CA GLY A 132 24.92 6.96 -14.87
C GLY A 132 24.00 7.34 -16.03
N VAL A 133 22.89 8.03 -15.74
CA VAL A 133 21.96 8.57 -16.74
C VAL A 133 22.26 10.05 -16.95
N GLY A 134 22.24 10.50 -18.21
CA GLY A 134 22.36 11.91 -18.55
C GLY A 134 21.15 12.68 -18.06
N ARG A 135 20.02 12.52 -18.76
CA ARG A 135 18.77 13.18 -18.43
C ARG A 135 17.69 12.17 -18.08
N LEU A 136 16.93 12.47 -17.04
CA LEU A 136 15.77 11.69 -16.61
C LEU A 136 14.50 12.42 -17.03
N PHE A 137 13.77 11.84 -17.98
CA PHE A 137 12.49 12.32 -18.45
C PHE A 137 11.35 11.64 -17.69
N LEU A 138 10.55 12.44 -16.99
CA LEU A 138 9.38 12.00 -16.26
C LEU A 138 8.13 12.61 -16.89
N SER A 139 7.37 11.78 -17.62
CA SER A 139 6.07 12.21 -18.16
C SER A 139 5.05 12.46 -17.04
N LYS A 140 3.90 13.04 -17.40
CA LYS A 140 2.78 13.25 -16.48
C LYS A 140 2.25 11.98 -15.80
N THR A 141 2.42 10.81 -16.43
CA THR A 141 1.99 9.51 -15.90
C THR A 141 3.14 8.72 -15.27
N ALA A 142 4.33 9.32 -15.16
CA ALA A 142 5.49 8.66 -14.58
C ALA A 142 5.38 8.55 -13.05
N HIS A 143 5.54 7.34 -12.53
CA HIS A 143 5.58 7.06 -11.10
C HIS A 143 6.83 6.23 -10.76
N LEU A 144 7.82 6.85 -10.11
CA LEU A 144 8.97 6.15 -9.55
C LEU A 144 8.66 5.73 -8.11
N VAL A 145 8.61 4.41 -7.84
CA VAL A 145 8.13 3.88 -6.55
C VAL A 145 9.24 3.12 -5.81
N SER A 146 9.56 3.46 -4.55
CA SER A 146 10.61 2.74 -3.79
C SER A 146 10.13 1.54 -2.96
N GLU A 147 8.83 1.45 -2.70
CA GLU A 147 8.15 0.45 -1.86
C GLU A 147 8.71 0.39 -0.42
N GLY A 148 9.04 1.56 0.13
CA GLY A 148 9.58 1.73 1.48
C GLY A 148 11.07 1.40 1.60
N LYS A 149 11.74 1.07 0.49
CA LYS A 149 13.19 0.93 0.44
C LYS A 149 13.84 2.29 0.19
N ASP A 150 15.13 2.36 0.49
CA ASP A 150 15.93 3.52 0.11
C ASP A 150 16.05 3.60 -1.41
N ALA A 151 15.82 4.79 -1.94
CA ALA A 151 15.92 5.10 -3.37
C ALA A 151 16.87 6.28 -3.59
N ALA A 152 17.79 6.13 -4.54
CA ALA A 152 18.73 7.18 -4.93
C ALA A 152 18.64 7.48 -6.43
N ILE A 153 18.48 8.75 -6.78
CA ILE A 153 18.50 9.26 -8.16
C ILE A 153 19.64 10.26 -8.26
N SER A 154 20.61 9.99 -9.14
CA SER A 154 21.72 10.88 -9.44
C SER A 154 21.89 10.98 -10.96
N VAL A 155 21.51 12.14 -11.51
CA VAL A 155 21.50 12.41 -12.96
C VAL A 155 22.04 13.81 -13.24
N ASP A 156 22.40 14.13 -14.49
CA ASP A 156 22.81 15.49 -14.84
C ASP A 156 21.60 16.44 -14.88
N GLU A 157 20.48 16.00 -15.46
CA GLU A 157 19.27 16.81 -15.58
C GLU A 157 17.99 16.02 -15.32
N ILE A 158 17.03 16.62 -14.63
CA ILE A 158 15.66 16.09 -14.51
C ILE A 158 14.72 16.95 -15.36
N ILE A 159 13.93 16.32 -16.23
CA ILE A 159 12.92 16.99 -17.05
C ILE A 159 11.58 16.33 -16.71
N SER A 160 10.68 17.08 -16.07
CA SER A 160 9.48 16.51 -15.47
C SER A 160 8.20 17.27 -15.83
N GLU A 161 7.17 16.53 -16.27
CA GLU A 161 5.84 17.04 -16.61
C GLU A 161 4.82 16.73 -15.49
N ASN A 162 5.18 17.01 -14.23
CA ASN A 162 4.51 16.52 -13.01
C ASN A 162 4.72 15.02 -12.75
N GLY A 163 5.89 14.50 -13.12
CA GLY A 163 6.30 13.16 -12.71
C GLY A 163 6.39 13.02 -11.19
N VAL A 164 6.07 11.82 -10.69
CA VAL A 164 5.97 11.53 -9.26
C VAL A 164 7.09 10.57 -8.84
N VAL A 165 7.78 10.92 -7.75
CA VAL A 165 8.66 10.00 -7.01
C VAL A 165 8.02 9.73 -5.66
N GLU A 166 7.70 8.48 -5.36
CA GLU A 166 6.99 8.11 -4.13
C GLU A 166 7.57 6.87 -3.45
N SER A 167 7.49 6.81 -2.12
CA SER A 167 7.90 5.61 -1.38
C SER A 167 6.83 4.53 -1.41
N PHE A 168 5.57 4.90 -1.19
CA PHE A 168 4.42 4.02 -1.35
C PHE A 168 3.36 4.73 -2.17
N SER A 169 2.59 3.96 -2.95
CA SER A 169 1.43 4.51 -3.65
C SER A 169 0.34 4.94 -2.66
N GLU A 170 -0.49 5.88 -3.08
CA GLU A 170 -1.61 6.35 -2.28
C GLU A 170 -2.53 5.19 -1.86
N GLY A 171 -2.84 5.12 -0.56
CA GLY A 171 -3.70 4.09 0.01
C GLY A 171 -3.02 2.76 0.33
N ALA A 172 -1.71 2.58 0.07
CA ALA A 172 -0.99 1.36 0.44
C ALA A 172 -1.22 1.00 1.92
N GLN A 173 -1.57 -0.27 2.17
CA GLN A 173 -1.96 -0.76 3.49
C GLN A 173 -1.28 -2.11 3.79
N ALA A 174 -0.76 -2.24 5.01
CA ALA A 174 -0.16 -3.47 5.50
C ALA A 174 -1.18 -4.61 5.71
N PRO A 175 -0.73 -5.88 5.76
CA PRO A 175 -1.58 -7.03 6.06
C PRO A 175 -2.32 -6.91 7.40
N LEU A 176 -3.39 -7.70 7.57
CA LEU A 176 -4.21 -7.68 8.78
C LEU A 176 -3.39 -7.88 10.07
N GLY A 177 -3.58 -6.99 11.03
CA GLY A 177 -2.88 -6.98 12.31
C GLY A 177 -1.43 -6.50 12.26
N GLU A 178 -0.89 -6.19 11.09
CA GLU A 178 0.50 -5.78 10.92
C GLU A 178 0.66 -4.26 10.88
N ALA A 179 1.81 -3.78 11.36
CA ALA A 179 2.18 -2.37 11.25
C ALA A 179 2.58 -2.03 9.81
N GLY A 180 2.28 -0.79 9.40
CA GLY A 180 2.74 -0.23 8.14
C GLY A 180 4.26 -0.06 8.13
N ARG A 181 4.88 -0.31 6.96
CA ARG A 181 6.30 -0.06 6.74
C ARG A 181 6.61 1.44 6.63
N ASN A 182 7.79 1.80 7.11
CA ASN A 182 8.32 3.16 6.97
C ASN A 182 8.68 3.45 5.51
N GLY A 183 8.63 4.73 5.10
CA GLY A 183 8.88 5.13 3.72
C GLY A 183 10.34 5.06 3.23
N GLY A 184 11.31 4.74 4.09
CA GLY A 184 12.73 4.72 3.75
C GLY A 184 13.35 6.10 3.55
N LEU A 185 14.44 6.17 2.78
CA LEU A 185 15.10 7.41 2.35
C LEU A 185 15.01 7.59 0.83
N ILE A 186 14.46 8.71 0.38
CA ILE A 186 14.47 9.13 -1.02
C ILE A 186 15.54 10.21 -1.18
N THR A 187 16.54 9.95 -2.02
CA THR A 187 17.60 10.91 -2.36
C THR A 187 17.53 11.24 -3.84
N ILE A 188 17.41 12.52 -4.18
CA ILE A 188 17.40 13.03 -5.56
C ILE A 188 18.48 14.08 -5.68
N LYS A 189 19.43 13.87 -6.58
CA LYS A 189 20.52 14.79 -6.91
C LYS A 189 20.55 15.03 -8.40
N ALA A 190 20.48 16.29 -8.80
CA ALA A 190 20.63 16.69 -10.19
C ALA A 190 21.43 17.99 -10.29
N ARG A 191 22.19 18.14 -11.38
CA ARG A 191 22.83 19.44 -11.66
C ARG A 191 21.80 20.45 -12.13
N ARG A 192 20.87 20.03 -12.99
CA ARG A 192 19.83 20.89 -13.58
C ARG A 192 18.44 20.28 -13.44
N GLY A 193 17.43 21.12 -13.47
CA GLY A 193 16.04 20.66 -13.54
C GLY A 193 15.19 21.53 -14.46
N ARG A 194 14.19 20.91 -15.10
CA ARG A 194 13.13 21.56 -15.88
C ARG A 194 11.74 20.99 -15.55
N GLY A 195 10.75 21.87 -15.49
CA GLY A 195 9.34 21.52 -15.33
C GLY A 195 8.90 21.39 -13.86
N ASN A 196 8.05 20.42 -13.55
CA ASN A 196 7.48 20.22 -12.21
C ASN A 196 7.75 18.80 -11.72
N LEU A 197 8.39 18.65 -10.57
CA LEU A 197 8.66 17.36 -9.93
C LEU A 197 7.88 17.25 -8.62
N ILE A 198 7.17 16.15 -8.43
CA ILE A 198 6.41 15.87 -7.21
C ILE A 198 7.07 14.72 -6.45
N VAL A 199 7.34 14.92 -5.16
CA VAL A 199 7.91 13.89 -4.28
C VAL A 199 6.92 13.56 -3.16
N HIS A 200 6.41 12.33 -3.14
CA HIS A 200 5.53 11.80 -2.10
C HIS A 200 6.29 10.85 -1.16
N ALA A 201 6.83 11.42 -0.08
CA ALA A 201 7.46 10.67 1.00
C ALA A 201 6.40 10.06 1.93
N ARG A 202 5.77 8.96 1.52
CA ARG A 202 4.66 8.29 2.24
C ARG A 202 5.13 7.19 3.18
N GLY A 203 4.45 7.02 4.30
CA GLY A 203 4.46 5.77 5.07
C GLY A 203 3.31 4.86 4.62
N GLU A 204 3.45 3.55 4.82
CA GLU A 204 2.37 2.60 4.53
C GLU A 204 1.32 2.64 5.66
N ASN A 205 0.03 2.55 5.33
CA ASN A 205 -1.01 2.49 6.34
C ASN A 205 -0.92 1.18 7.14
N GLY A 206 -1.24 1.23 8.42
CA GLY A 206 -1.35 0.03 9.25
C GLY A 206 -2.49 -0.88 8.81
N GLY A 207 -2.30 -2.18 8.99
CA GLY A 207 -3.31 -3.18 8.68
C GLY A 207 -4.49 -3.12 9.65
N MET A 208 -5.68 -3.47 9.16
CA MET A 208 -6.85 -3.63 10.03
C MET A 208 -6.61 -4.74 11.04
N GLY A 209 -7.10 -4.59 12.27
CA GLY A 209 -7.01 -5.61 13.30
C GLY A 209 -7.78 -6.88 12.95
N ILE A 210 -7.31 -7.99 13.48
CA ILE A 210 -7.88 -9.32 13.28
C ILE A 210 -9.20 -9.42 14.05
N PRO A 211 -10.29 -9.88 13.43
CA PRO A 211 -11.55 -10.15 14.11
C PRO A 211 -11.38 -11.11 15.28
N GLY A 212 -12.07 -10.84 16.39
CA GLY A 212 -12.13 -11.76 17.51
C GLY A 212 -12.89 -13.04 17.15
N ALA A 213 -12.44 -14.17 17.66
CA ALA A 213 -13.14 -15.44 17.49
C ALA A 213 -14.54 -15.38 18.13
N ASN A 214 -15.54 -15.94 17.43
CA ASN A 214 -16.88 -16.06 17.99
C ASN A 214 -16.90 -17.03 19.17
N GLY A 215 -17.79 -16.75 20.10
CA GLY A 215 -18.15 -17.66 21.18
C GLY A 215 -18.86 -18.90 20.67
N VAL A 216 -18.81 -19.95 21.46
CA VAL A 216 -19.46 -21.23 21.20
C VAL A 216 -20.84 -21.20 21.87
N ASN A 217 -21.85 -21.67 21.15
CA ASN A 217 -23.19 -21.79 21.72
C ASN A 217 -23.22 -22.83 22.84
N GLY A 218 -23.99 -22.56 23.88
CA GLY A 218 -24.21 -23.49 24.96
C GLY A 218 -24.99 -24.72 24.52
N LYS A 219 -24.76 -25.85 25.18
CA LYS A 219 -25.48 -27.10 24.93
C LYS A 219 -26.86 -27.08 25.58
N LYS A 220 -27.78 -27.88 25.02
CA LYS A 220 -29.10 -28.12 25.61
C LYS A 220 -28.97 -28.71 27.01
N GLY A 221 -29.82 -28.27 27.93
CA GLY A 221 -29.94 -28.86 29.26
C GLY A 221 -30.40 -30.32 29.21
N GLN A 222 -30.07 -31.08 30.24
CA GLN A 222 -30.53 -32.46 30.41
C GLN A 222 -32.06 -32.49 30.58
N GLU A 223 -32.70 -33.46 29.94
CA GLU A 223 -34.15 -33.63 30.06
C GLU A 223 -34.52 -34.13 31.46
N GLY A 224 -35.68 -33.70 31.94
CA GLY A 224 -36.22 -34.16 33.20
C GLY A 224 -36.56 -35.64 33.14
N ARG A 225 -36.45 -36.33 34.27
CA ARG A 225 -36.83 -37.74 34.40
C ARG A 225 -38.35 -37.87 34.47
N TYR A 226 -38.87 -38.93 33.89
CA TYR A 226 -40.30 -39.26 33.90
C TYR A 226 -40.82 -39.51 35.31
N ALA A 227 -42.10 -39.20 35.51
CA ALA A 227 -42.83 -39.61 36.70
C ALA A 227 -43.08 -41.13 36.67
N LEU A 228 -42.99 -41.80 37.81
CA LEU A 228 -43.45 -43.17 37.97
C LEU A 228 -44.72 -43.16 38.81
N GLY A 229 -45.83 -43.57 38.21
CA GLY A 229 -47.09 -43.84 38.91
C GLY A 229 -47.04 -45.17 39.65
N THR A 230 -48.12 -45.50 40.37
CA THR A 230 -48.24 -46.70 41.24
C THR A 230 -48.09 -48.04 40.51
N HIS A 231 -48.03 -48.02 39.18
CA HIS A 231 -47.82 -49.16 38.30
C HIS A 231 -46.40 -49.14 37.76
N ASN A 232 -45.43 -49.52 38.60
CA ASN A 232 -44.00 -49.51 38.25
C ASN A 232 -43.61 -50.54 37.16
N SER A 233 -44.56 -51.38 36.75
CA SER A 233 -44.42 -52.28 35.61
C SER A 233 -45.80 -52.59 35.06
N VAL A 234 -45.98 -52.40 33.76
CA VAL A 234 -47.06 -52.98 32.95
C VAL A 234 -48.39 -52.21 32.95
N ASP A 235 -48.44 -51.11 32.20
CA ASP A 235 -49.69 -50.51 31.71
C ASP A 235 -50.52 -51.50 30.84
N VAL A 236 -49.90 -52.60 30.41
CA VAL A 236 -50.54 -53.66 29.61
C VAL A 236 -51.53 -54.52 30.43
N VAL A 237 -51.43 -54.54 31.77
CA VAL A 237 -52.23 -55.49 32.58
C VAL A 237 -53.45 -54.86 33.25
N CYS A 238 -53.45 -53.55 33.54
CA CYS A 238 -54.56 -52.94 34.28
C CYS A 238 -55.49 -52.03 33.45
N GLY A 239 -55.15 -51.68 32.20
CA GLY A 239 -55.97 -50.79 31.37
C GLY A 239 -56.20 -49.40 31.97
N CYS A 240 -55.44 -49.03 33.01
CA CYS A 240 -55.64 -47.79 33.77
C CYS A 240 -55.46 -46.55 32.90
N GLY A 241 -54.50 -46.55 31.97
CA GLY A 241 -54.34 -45.45 31.02
C GLY A 241 -55.52 -45.27 30.08
N GLN A 242 -56.09 -46.36 29.56
CA GLN A 242 -57.28 -46.32 28.71
C GLN A 242 -58.51 -45.88 29.51
N ARG A 243 -58.72 -46.45 30.70
CA ARG A 243 -59.85 -46.10 31.57
C ARG A 243 -59.79 -44.66 32.06
N ALA A 244 -58.61 -44.14 32.38
CA ALA A 244 -58.42 -42.74 32.71
C ALA A 244 -58.76 -41.82 31.54
N ARG A 245 -58.39 -42.19 30.29
CA ARG A 245 -58.78 -41.44 29.08
C ARG A 245 -60.30 -41.46 28.85
N GLU A 246 -60.92 -42.64 28.94
CA GLU A 246 -62.37 -42.81 28.79
C GLU A 246 -63.14 -41.98 29.83
N LEU A 247 -62.72 -42.04 31.10
CA LEU A 247 -63.32 -41.24 32.17
C LEU A 247 -63.14 -39.74 31.93
N ARG A 248 -61.98 -39.28 31.43
CA ARG A 248 -61.78 -37.87 31.08
C ARG A 248 -62.67 -37.41 29.93
N GLU A 249 -62.82 -38.20 28.88
CA GLU A 249 -63.73 -37.87 27.77
C GLU A 249 -65.20 -37.87 28.22
N ALA A 250 -65.61 -38.83 29.05
CA ALA A 250 -66.96 -38.84 29.64
C ALA A 250 -67.20 -37.61 30.55
N MET A 251 -66.20 -37.17 31.31
CA MET A 251 -66.29 -35.93 32.09
C MET A 251 -66.46 -34.69 31.21
N LYS A 252 -65.77 -34.61 30.07
CA LYS A 252 -65.96 -33.51 29.10
C LYS A 252 -67.38 -33.46 28.53
N GLN A 253 -68.06 -34.60 28.47
CA GLN A 253 -69.47 -34.72 28.06
C GLN A 253 -70.46 -34.44 29.22
N GLY A 254 -69.99 -34.01 30.39
CA GLY A 254 -70.82 -33.67 31.54
C GLY A 254 -71.24 -34.85 32.41
N ASN A 255 -70.61 -36.03 32.27
CA ASN A 255 -70.95 -37.19 33.09
C ASN A 255 -70.40 -37.06 34.52
N ILE A 256 -71.27 -36.68 35.46
CA ILE A 256 -70.93 -36.51 36.88
C ILE A 256 -70.45 -37.82 37.53
N PHE A 257 -70.98 -38.97 37.11
CA PHE A 257 -70.57 -40.27 37.65
C PHE A 257 -69.14 -40.63 37.24
N ALA A 258 -68.74 -40.28 36.02
CA ALA A 258 -67.36 -40.43 35.57
C ALA A 258 -66.40 -39.58 36.42
N MET A 259 -66.83 -38.41 36.89
CA MET A 259 -66.03 -37.57 37.80
C MET A 259 -65.84 -38.22 39.18
N PHE A 260 -66.89 -38.81 39.77
CA PHE A 260 -66.76 -39.56 41.02
C PHE A 260 -65.84 -40.79 40.88
N GLN A 261 -65.99 -41.56 39.79
CA GLN A 261 -65.13 -42.71 39.52
C GLN A 261 -63.68 -42.30 39.29
N PHE A 262 -63.45 -41.22 38.54
CA PHE A 262 -62.11 -40.68 38.33
C PHE A 262 -61.46 -40.26 39.66
N ASN A 263 -62.19 -39.59 40.54
CA ASN A 263 -61.66 -39.17 41.85
C ASN A 263 -61.40 -40.36 42.80
N ALA A 264 -62.24 -41.40 42.77
CA ALA A 264 -62.02 -42.61 43.55
C ALA A 264 -60.79 -43.39 43.07
N GLU A 265 -60.61 -43.55 41.76
CA GLU A 265 -59.42 -44.16 41.19
C GLU A 265 -58.17 -43.30 41.44
N ARG A 266 -58.29 -41.98 41.29
CA ARG A 266 -57.22 -41.03 41.62
C ARG A 266 -56.73 -41.18 43.07
N ALA A 267 -57.62 -41.42 44.04
CA ALA A 267 -57.25 -41.61 45.44
C ALA A 267 -56.47 -42.93 45.70
N ARG A 268 -56.65 -43.93 44.84
CA ARG A 268 -55.93 -45.22 44.91
C ARG A 268 -54.56 -45.17 44.26
N HIS A 269 -54.36 -44.25 43.32
CA HIS A 269 -53.09 -44.08 42.63
C HIS A 269 -52.24 -43.04 43.34
N ARG A 270 -51.06 -43.44 43.80
CA ARG A 270 -50.06 -42.49 44.33
C ARG A 270 -48.97 -42.26 43.28
N CYS A 271 -48.44 -41.04 43.26
CA CYS A 271 -47.20 -40.74 42.56
C CYS A 271 -46.06 -41.45 43.32
N ILE A 272 -45.39 -42.43 42.69
CA ILE A 272 -44.24 -43.13 43.30
C ILE A 272 -42.99 -42.27 43.18
N SER A 273 -42.73 -41.73 42.01
CA SER A 273 -41.63 -40.78 41.80
C SER A 273 -42.12 -39.54 41.08
N GLN A 274 -41.83 -38.39 41.67
CA GLN A 274 -42.10 -37.11 41.04
C GLN A 274 -41.24 -36.97 39.78
N PRO A 275 -41.79 -36.43 38.67
CA PRO A 275 -40.97 -36.07 37.54
C PRO A 275 -40.02 -34.94 37.95
N THR A 276 -38.84 -34.90 37.33
CA THR A 276 -37.92 -33.78 37.52
C THR A 276 -38.16 -32.73 36.45
N ASP A 277 -37.85 -31.49 36.79
CA ASP A 277 -37.80 -30.41 35.82
C ASP A 277 -36.61 -30.66 34.89
N GLY A 278 -36.63 -30.06 33.69
CA GLY A 278 -35.47 -30.06 32.82
C GLY A 278 -34.34 -29.24 33.45
N SER A 279 -33.08 -29.61 33.20
CA SER A 279 -31.95 -28.80 33.68
C SER A 279 -31.84 -27.51 32.86
N GLN A 280 -31.22 -26.48 33.45
CA GLN A 280 -30.85 -25.29 32.70
C GLN A 280 -29.93 -25.66 31.52
N GLY A 281 -30.08 -24.95 30.39
CA GLY A 281 -29.14 -25.04 29.27
C GLY A 281 -27.78 -24.44 29.63
N GLU A 282 -26.69 -24.94 29.04
CA GLU A 282 -25.37 -24.36 29.29
C GLU A 282 -25.32 -22.92 28.75
N ALA A 283 -24.60 -22.04 29.43
CA ALA A 283 -24.35 -20.70 28.91
C ALA A 283 -23.48 -20.79 27.64
N GLY A 284 -23.67 -19.84 26.72
CA GLY A 284 -22.71 -19.66 25.63
C GLY A 284 -21.36 -19.15 26.16
N THR A 285 -20.29 -19.29 25.39
CA THR A 285 -19.01 -18.68 25.73
C THR A 285 -18.90 -17.27 25.13
N ALA A 286 -18.18 -16.38 25.81
CA ALA A 286 -17.99 -15.01 25.31
C ALA A 286 -17.20 -14.99 24.00
N GLY A 287 -17.50 -14.02 23.14
CA GLY A 287 -16.68 -13.75 21.97
C GLY A 287 -15.33 -13.19 22.40
N ALA A 288 -14.25 -13.57 21.69
CA ALA A 288 -12.94 -13.02 21.95
C ALA A 288 -12.87 -11.56 21.49
N PRO A 289 -12.05 -10.71 22.13
CA PRO A 289 -11.83 -9.35 21.64
C PRO A 289 -11.17 -9.36 20.26
N GLY A 290 -11.44 -8.34 19.46
CA GLY A 290 -10.70 -8.10 18.21
C GLY A 290 -9.32 -7.53 18.51
N SER A 291 -8.34 -7.80 17.65
CA SER A 291 -7.01 -7.23 17.81
C SER A 291 -7.00 -5.73 17.49
N HIS A 292 -6.05 -5.00 18.07
CA HIS A 292 -5.79 -3.62 17.66
C HIS A 292 -5.42 -3.55 16.18
N GLY A 293 -5.70 -2.40 15.55
CA GLY A 293 -5.16 -2.09 14.24
C GLY A 293 -3.66 -1.87 14.31
N GLY A 294 -2.96 -2.18 13.23
CA GLY A 294 -1.53 -1.94 13.12
C GLY A 294 -1.20 -0.44 13.16
N LYS A 295 -0.05 -0.09 13.72
CA LYS A 295 0.48 1.28 13.63
C LYS A 295 0.77 1.64 12.17
N GLY A 296 0.51 2.88 11.74
CA GLY A 296 0.94 3.39 10.44
C GLY A 296 2.45 3.61 10.37
N GLY A 297 3.04 3.38 9.20
CA GLY A 297 4.47 3.59 8.97
C GLY A 297 4.84 5.06 9.02
N ASN A 298 6.06 5.37 9.47
CA ASN A 298 6.59 6.72 9.36
C ASN A 298 6.74 7.11 7.89
N SER A 299 6.58 8.40 7.59
CA SER A 299 6.84 8.93 6.24
C SER A 299 8.29 8.66 5.82
N ALA A 300 8.59 8.77 4.52
CA ALA A 300 9.99 8.70 4.09
C ALA A 300 10.75 9.96 4.53
N LYS A 301 12.06 9.83 4.72
CA LYS A 301 12.96 10.98 4.64
C LYS A 301 13.16 11.32 3.17
N ALA A 302 13.11 12.59 2.82
CA ALA A 302 13.35 13.04 1.45
C ALA A 302 14.48 14.07 1.42
N PHE A 303 15.51 13.81 0.62
CA PHE A 303 16.59 14.74 0.32
C PHE A 303 16.58 15.03 -1.18
N VAL A 304 16.33 16.28 -1.55
CA VAL A 304 16.33 16.73 -2.95
C VAL A 304 17.31 17.87 -3.09
N GLU A 305 18.27 17.72 -4.00
CA GLU A 305 19.29 18.71 -4.32
C GLU A 305 19.34 18.93 -5.82
N ILE A 306 19.08 20.17 -6.26
CA ILE A 306 19.19 20.60 -7.65
C ILE A 306 20.09 21.83 -7.68
N GLU A 307 21.26 21.73 -8.30
CA GLU A 307 22.28 22.80 -8.29
C GLU A 307 21.82 24.06 -9.05
N ASP A 308 21.24 23.89 -10.24
CA ASP A 308 20.61 24.93 -11.04
C ASP A 308 19.09 24.69 -11.12
N PRO A 309 18.30 25.37 -10.26
CA PRO A 309 16.85 25.19 -10.20
C PRO A 309 16.09 26.16 -11.10
N SER A 310 16.76 26.90 -12.00
CA SER A 310 16.19 28.07 -12.70
C SER A 310 14.91 27.77 -13.50
N GLN A 311 14.67 26.51 -13.86
CA GLN A 311 13.54 26.08 -14.68
C GLN A 311 12.71 24.96 -14.05
N ILE A 312 12.90 24.64 -12.77
CA ILE A 312 12.17 23.56 -12.09
C ILE A 312 11.44 24.03 -10.84
N GLN A 313 10.21 23.53 -10.67
CA GLN A 313 9.48 23.54 -9.42
C GLN A 313 9.53 22.14 -8.81
N VAL A 314 9.77 22.08 -7.50
CA VAL A 314 9.75 20.81 -6.74
C VAL A 314 8.78 20.93 -5.58
N ASP A 315 7.78 20.05 -5.55
CA ASP A 315 6.84 19.94 -4.44
C ASP A 315 7.11 18.65 -3.66
N VAL A 316 7.40 18.78 -2.36
CA VAL A 316 7.70 17.64 -1.48
C VAL A 316 6.59 17.49 -0.44
N PHE A 317 5.95 16.33 -0.41
CA PHE A 317 4.89 15.99 0.54
C PHE A 317 5.34 14.85 1.44
N VAL A 318 5.38 15.12 2.75
CA VAL A 318 5.74 14.14 3.78
C VAL A 318 4.47 13.69 4.49
N ILE A 319 4.07 12.44 4.25
CA ILE A 319 2.76 11.93 4.67
C ILE A 319 2.96 10.62 5.46
N PRO A 320 2.74 10.59 6.78
CA PRO A 320 2.81 9.34 7.52
C PRO A 320 1.66 8.41 7.12
N GLY A 321 1.89 7.11 7.28
CA GLY A 321 0.84 6.12 7.15
C GLY A 321 -0.19 6.30 8.28
N LYS A 322 -1.46 6.10 7.96
CA LYS A 322 -2.54 6.09 8.97
C LYS A 322 -2.51 4.78 9.74
N GLY A 323 -2.90 4.80 11.02
CA GLY A 323 -3.15 3.61 11.79
C GLY A 323 -4.30 2.79 11.20
N GLY A 324 -4.18 1.45 11.27
CA GLY A 324 -5.24 0.56 10.84
C GLY A 324 -6.45 0.63 11.78
N THR A 325 -7.65 0.31 11.27
CA THR A 325 -8.83 0.20 12.14
C THR A 325 -8.70 -1.02 13.05
N GLY A 326 -9.23 -0.97 14.27
CA GLY A 326 -9.27 -2.16 15.14
C GLY A 326 -10.17 -3.26 14.57
N GLY A 327 -9.85 -4.52 14.88
CA GLY A 327 -10.66 -5.66 14.48
C GLY A 327 -11.98 -5.69 15.25
N PRO A 328 -13.09 -6.14 14.65
CA PRO A 328 -14.34 -6.31 15.38
C PRO A 328 -14.16 -7.38 16.46
N GLY A 329 -14.84 -7.24 17.60
CA GLY A 329 -14.92 -8.31 18.59
C GLY A 329 -15.78 -9.46 18.10
N GLY A 330 -15.45 -10.68 18.53
CA GLY A 330 -16.23 -11.87 18.19
C GLY A 330 -17.64 -11.81 18.77
N ILE A 331 -18.61 -12.41 18.09
CA ILE A 331 -19.98 -12.49 18.56
C ILE A 331 -20.04 -13.51 19.71
N GLY A 332 -20.71 -13.17 20.82
CA GLY A 332 -20.91 -14.09 21.94
C GLY A 332 -21.78 -15.28 21.57
N GLY A 333 -21.47 -16.45 22.12
CA GLY A 333 -22.26 -17.66 21.94
C GLY A 333 -23.65 -17.50 22.54
N ARG A 334 -24.67 -18.00 21.85
CA ARG A 334 -26.04 -18.09 22.41
C ARG A 334 -26.08 -19.14 23.51
N GLY A 335 -26.86 -18.91 24.55
CA GLY A 335 -27.13 -19.92 25.56
C GLY A 335 -27.88 -21.11 24.96
N GLY A 336 -27.58 -22.30 25.46
CA GLY A 336 -28.27 -23.51 25.03
C GLY A 336 -29.72 -23.52 25.48
N PRO A 337 -30.64 -24.17 24.74
CA PRO A 337 -32.01 -24.32 25.22
C PRO A 337 -32.04 -25.12 26.52
N GLY A 338 -33.04 -24.86 27.38
CA GLY A 338 -33.22 -25.68 28.58
C GLY A 338 -33.62 -27.12 28.25
N GLY A 339 -33.43 -28.01 29.22
CA GLY A 339 -33.91 -29.37 29.15
C GLY A 339 -35.43 -29.42 29.05
N ASN A 340 -35.96 -30.38 28.31
CA ASN A 340 -37.40 -30.62 28.30
C ASN A 340 -37.85 -31.05 29.71
N PRO A 341 -39.07 -30.69 30.15
CA PRO A 341 -39.62 -31.21 31.39
C PRO A 341 -39.68 -32.74 31.35
N GLY A 342 -39.57 -33.39 32.51
CA GLY A 342 -39.92 -34.81 32.62
C GLY A 342 -41.36 -35.05 32.14
N SER A 343 -41.70 -36.25 31.73
CA SER A 343 -43.08 -36.52 31.29
C SER A 343 -43.91 -37.15 32.41
N THR A 344 -45.14 -36.64 32.55
CA THR A 344 -46.21 -37.17 33.41
C THR A 344 -47.09 -38.17 32.68
N SER A 345 -46.69 -38.64 31.50
CA SER A 345 -47.49 -39.57 30.68
C SER A 345 -47.85 -40.88 31.39
N LEU A 346 -47.04 -41.31 32.37
CA LEU A 346 -47.28 -42.50 33.19
C LEU A 346 -48.09 -42.21 34.46
N ASP A 347 -48.50 -40.96 34.68
CA ASP A 347 -49.39 -40.53 35.76
C ASP A 347 -50.77 -40.20 35.20
N TYR A 348 -51.55 -41.26 34.96
CA TYR A 348 -52.87 -41.19 34.33
C TYR A 348 -53.92 -40.38 35.09
N TYR A 349 -53.71 -40.18 36.40
CA TYR A 349 -54.66 -39.48 37.27
C TYR A 349 -54.14 -38.10 37.74
N SER A 350 -53.01 -37.64 37.21
CA SER A 350 -52.44 -36.31 37.49
C SER A 350 -52.23 -36.07 38.99
N ASN A 351 -51.60 -37.04 39.64
CA ASN A 351 -51.24 -37.03 41.06
C ASN A 351 -49.78 -36.60 41.32
N CYS A 352 -48.96 -36.54 40.29
CA CYS A 352 -47.61 -35.99 40.31
C CYS A 352 -47.63 -34.49 39.99
N ARG A 353 -46.61 -33.77 40.46
CA ARG A 353 -46.41 -32.37 40.11
C ARG A 353 -46.18 -32.24 38.60
N GLU A 354 -46.61 -31.13 38.02
CA GLU A 354 -46.26 -30.79 36.65
C GLU A 354 -44.79 -30.33 36.59
N PRO A 355 -43.92 -31.06 35.87
CA PRO A 355 -42.54 -30.65 35.70
C PRO A 355 -42.43 -29.49 34.72
N GLN A 356 -41.48 -28.61 34.96
CA GLN A 356 -41.19 -27.44 34.13
C GLN A 356 -40.00 -27.69 33.23
N ALA A 357 -40.00 -27.06 32.05
CA ALA A 357 -38.80 -27.01 31.21
C ALA A 357 -37.69 -26.29 31.97
N GLY A 358 -36.45 -26.72 31.75
CA GLY A 358 -35.32 -25.97 32.24
C GLY A 358 -35.28 -24.58 31.60
N PRO A 359 -34.78 -23.55 32.30
CA PRO A 359 -34.54 -22.27 31.67
C PRO A 359 -33.43 -22.39 30.60
N PRO A 360 -33.45 -21.57 29.54
CA PRO A 360 -32.32 -21.51 28.62
C PRO A 360 -31.06 -21.01 29.33
N GLY A 361 -29.91 -21.40 28.80
CA GLY A 361 -28.62 -20.85 29.18
C GLY A 361 -28.55 -19.35 28.86
N GLN A 362 -27.65 -18.65 29.54
CA GLN A 362 -27.43 -17.23 29.28
C GLN A 362 -26.64 -17.04 27.98
N ASN A 363 -27.03 -16.05 27.17
CA ASN A 363 -26.21 -15.60 26.04
C ASN A 363 -24.95 -14.94 26.58
N ALA A 364 -23.83 -15.22 25.94
CA ALA A 364 -22.58 -14.58 26.31
C ALA A 364 -22.44 -13.19 25.70
N ALA A 365 -21.60 -12.37 26.31
CA ALA A 365 -21.25 -11.06 25.77
C ALA A 365 -20.43 -11.19 24.48
N ASN A 366 -20.61 -10.23 23.57
CA ASN A 366 -19.71 -10.04 22.45
C ASN A 366 -18.33 -9.59 22.96
N GLY A 367 -17.29 -9.98 22.22
CA GLY A 367 -15.96 -9.44 22.40
C GLY A 367 -15.94 -7.94 22.16
N LYS A 368 -15.02 -7.25 22.84
CA LYS A 368 -14.78 -5.82 22.58
C LYS A 368 -14.06 -5.66 21.24
N PRO A 369 -14.41 -4.65 20.41
CA PRO A 369 -13.60 -4.27 19.27
C PRO A 369 -12.18 -3.89 19.70
N GLY A 370 -11.21 -4.15 18.84
CA GLY A 370 -9.86 -3.64 18.99
C GLY A 370 -9.84 -2.12 18.85
N LEU A 371 -8.87 -1.49 19.48
CA LEU A 371 -8.59 -0.07 19.26
C LEU A 371 -7.95 0.15 17.88
N PRO A 372 -8.21 1.29 17.21
CA PRO A 372 -7.42 1.70 16.06
C PRO A 372 -5.93 1.78 16.38
N GLY A 373 -5.10 1.51 15.39
CA GLY A 373 -3.67 1.78 15.45
C GLY A 373 -3.39 3.28 15.48
N ILE A 374 -2.23 3.65 15.98
CA ILE A 374 -1.76 5.05 15.91
C ILE A 374 -1.18 5.34 14.53
N ASP A 375 -1.32 6.58 14.08
CA ASP A 375 -0.67 7.05 12.86
C ASP A 375 0.87 7.03 12.98
N GLY A 376 1.56 6.96 11.85
CA GLY A 376 3.00 7.12 11.78
C GLY A 376 3.45 8.55 12.09
N THR A 377 4.76 8.76 12.20
CA THR A 377 5.31 10.10 12.42
C THR A 377 5.78 10.73 11.12
N HIS A 378 5.75 12.07 11.07
CA HIS A 378 6.39 12.85 10.01
C HIS A 378 7.91 12.87 10.21
N GLU A 379 8.64 12.34 9.24
CA GLU A 379 10.09 12.43 9.11
C GLU A 379 10.49 13.76 8.45
N PRO A 380 11.70 14.28 8.71
CA PRO A 380 12.14 15.53 8.09
C PRO A 380 12.34 15.36 6.58
N PHE A 381 12.32 16.48 5.85
CA PHE A 381 12.79 16.55 4.47
C PHE A 381 13.78 17.70 4.28
N CYS A 382 14.68 17.57 3.31
CA CYS A 382 15.61 18.61 2.90
C CYS A 382 15.45 18.89 1.41
N LEU A 383 15.16 20.14 1.07
CA LEU A 383 15.09 20.64 -0.29
C LEU A 383 16.17 21.71 -0.46
N ARG A 384 17.13 21.45 -1.36
CA ARG A 384 18.21 22.36 -1.75
C ARG A 384 18.05 22.69 -3.23
N LEU A 385 17.72 23.95 -3.53
CA LEU A 385 17.55 24.45 -4.89
C LEU A 385 18.55 25.60 -5.08
N GLY A 386 19.69 25.30 -5.70
CA GLY A 386 20.85 26.17 -5.74
C GLY A 386 21.28 26.61 -4.34
N ASN A 387 21.24 27.92 -4.09
CA ASN A 387 21.59 28.51 -2.79
C ASN A 387 20.44 28.48 -1.77
N ILE A 388 19.23 28.11 -2.17
CA ILE A 388 18.05 28.05 -1.30
C ILE A 388 18.02 26.68 -0.62
N LYS A 389 17.82 26.65 0.71
CA LYS A 389 17.66 25.41 1.48
C LYS A 389 16.47 25.49 2.43
N SER A 390 15.76 24.38 2.58
CA SER A 390 14.69 24.26 3.58
C SER A 390 15.26 24.23 5.02
N PRO A 391 14.48 24.62 6.04
CA PRO A 391 14.94 24.68 7.44
C PRO A 391 15.44 23.34 8.00
N ASP A 392 14.86 22.24 7.54
CA ASP A 392 15.12 20.89 8.06
C ASP A 392 16.39 20.22 7.51
N CYS A 393 17.15 20.90 6.63
CA CYS A 393 18.36 20.34 6.03
C CYS A 393 19.49 20.03 7.03
N ASN A 394 19.48 20.60 8.24
CA ASN A 394 20.47 20.27 9.28
C ASN A 394 20.15 18.94 10.01
N LYS A 395 18.99 18.33 9.74
CA LYS A 395 18.57 17.05 10.34
C LYS A 395 18.95 15.84 9.46
N PHE A 396 19.61 16.10 8.32
CA PHE A 396 20.18 15.15 7.38
C PHE A 396 21.70 15.25 7.44
#